data_AF-A0A920HRV9-F1
#
_entry.id   AF-A0A920HRV9-F1
#
_cell.length_a   1.000
_cell.length_b   1.000
_cell.length_c   1.000
_cell.angle_alpha   90.00
_cell.angle_beta   90.00
_cell.angle_gamma   90.00
#
_symmetry.space_group_name_H-M   'P 1'
#
loop_
_entity.id
_entity.type
_entity.pdbx_description
1 polymer ?
#
loop_
_entity_poly.entity_id
_entity_poly.type
_entity_poly.pdbx_seq_one_letter_code
_entity_poly.pdbx_strand_id
1 'polypeptide(L)' 'MNNLIFGIILVVTVITFFLGIRNALFVGFAIPMSMFLSLFFLSLFGFTLNRMVLFGLVMGLGLLVDNGIVVVDNIYRL' A
#
# COMPACT_ATOMS: atom_id res chain seq x y z
N MET A 1 17.40 26.72 -1.16
CA MET A 1 16.30 26.50 -2.11
C MET A 1 16.61 25.36 -3.10
N ASN A 2 17.76 25.39 -3.80
CA ASN A 2 18.10 24.38 -4.82
C ASN A 2 18.19 22.93 -4.31
N ASN A 3 18.76 22.68 -3.14
CA ASN A 3 18.93 21.31 -2.62
C ASN A 3 17.60 20.61 -2.32
N LEU A 4 16.57 21.38 -1.96
CA LEU A 4 15.25 20.85 -1.63
C LEU A 4 14.50 20.42 -2.89
N ILE A 5 14.61 21.23 -3.95
CA ILE A 5 14.07 20.90 -5.28
C ILE A 5 14.81 19.71 -5.89
N PHE A 6 16.13 19.65 -5.73
CA PHE A 6 16.94 18.51 -6.19
C PHE A 6 16.59 17.21 -5.46
N GLY A 7 16.34 17.29 -4.15
CA GLY A 7 15.89 16.15 -3.34
C GLY A 7 14.52 15.63 -3.79
N ILE A 8 13.56 16.51 -4.04
CA ILE A 8 12.22 16.13 -4.52
C ILE A 8 12.31 15.47 -5.90
N ILE A 9 13.11 16.02 -6.82
CA ILE A 9 13.31 15.45 -8.16
C ILE A 9 13.97 14.07 -8.11
N LEU A 10 14.97 13.87 -7.24
CA LEU A 10 15.61 12.57 -7.03
C LEU A 10 14.64 11.54 -6.47
N VAL A 11 13.87 11.90 -5.44
CA VAL A 11 12.86 11.02 -4.83
C VAL A 11 11.80 10.61 -5.85
N VAL A 12 11.26 11.57 -6.61
CA VAL A 12 10.26 11.28 -7.67
C VAL A 12 10.84 10.37 -8.75
N THR A 13 12.10 10.60 -9.16
CA THR A 13 12.78 9.78 -10.17
C THR A 13 13.00 8.35 -9.66
N VAL A 14 13.49 8.18 -8.43
CA VAL A 14 13.77 6.86 -7.84
C VAL A 14 12.49 6.04 -7.65
N ILE A 15 11.40 6.65 -7.17
CA ILE A 15 10.10 5.96 -7.02
C ILE A 15 9.55 5.54 -8.38
N THR A 16 9.69 6.41 -9.39
CA THR A 16 9.26 6.12 -10.78
C THR A 16 10.08 4.99 -11.41
N PHE A 17 11.38 4.91 -11.10
CA PHE A 17 12.32 3.95 -11.69
C PHE A 17 12.29 2.56 -11.03
N PHE A 18 12.06 2.48 -9.72
CA PHE A 18 12.05 1.19 -9.00
C PHE A 18 10.75 0.41 -9.13
N LEU A 19 9.61 1.08 -9.32
CA LEU A 19 8.30 0.44 -9.35
C LEU A 19 7.67 0.41 -10.75
N GLY A 20 8.05 1.30 -11.66
CA GLY A 20 7.29 1.55 -12.88
C GLY A 20 5.95 2.24 -12.59
N ILE A 21 5.58 3.21 -13.44
CA ILE A 21 4.38 4.07 -13.24
C ILE A 21 3.09 3.25 -13.12
N ARG A 22 3.00 2.13 -13.83
CA ARG A 22 1.79 1.29 -13.84
C ARG A 22 1.63 0.45 -12.57
N ASN A 23 2.70 -0.12 -12.03
CA ASN A 23 2.60 -1.02 -10.87
C ASN A 23 2.41 -0.22 -9.59
N ALA A 24 3.11 0.91 -9.46
CA ALA A 24 2.97 1.80 -8.31
C ALA A 24 1.52 2.33 -8.16
N LEU A 25 0.85 2.65 -9.27
CA LEU A 25 -0.54 3.11 -9.27
C LEU A 25 -1.52 2.01 -8.82
N PHE A 26 -1.33 0.77 -9.28
CA PHE A 26 -2.16 -0.36 -8.87
C PHE A 26 -2.00 -0.69 -7.38
N VAL A 27 -0.75 -0.71 -6.88
CA VAL A 27 -0.47 -0.95 -5.46
C VAL A 27 -0.99 0.22 -4.60
N GLY A 28 -0.81 1.45 -5.06
CA GLY A 28 -1.29 2.66 -4.39
C GLY A 28 -2.81 2.71 -4.23
N PHE A 29 -3.57 2.11 -5.16
CA PHE A 29 -5.03 1.97 -5.05
C PHE A 29 -5.46 0.76 -4.20
N ALA A 30 -4.68 -0.34 -4.21
CA ALA A 30 -5.00 -1.58 -3.50
C ALA A 30 -4.96 -1.42 -1.96
N ILE A 31 -4.03 -0.60 -1.45
CA ILE A 31 -3.87 -0.35 -0.01
C ILE A 31 -5.12 0.33 0.59
N PRO A 32 -5.57 1.51 0.12
CA PRO A 32 -6.74 2.18 0.68
C PRO A 32 -8.02 1.37 0.49
N MET A 33 -8.18 0.67 -0.65
CA MET A 33 -9.31 -0.23 -0.85
C MET A 33 -9.34 -1.37 0.16
N SER A 34 -8.19 -2.00 0.44
CA SER A 34 -8.10 -3.09 1.42
C SER A 34 -8.40 -2.61 2.85
N MET A 35 -7.93 -1.41 3.22
CA MET A 35 -8.27 -0.81 4.52
C MET A 35 -9.78 -0.58 4.65
N PHE A 36 -10.40 -0.04 3.59
CA PHE A 36 -11.84 0.25 3.58
C PHE A 36 -12.67 -1.02 3.71
N LEU A 37 -12.30 -2.07 2.98
CA LEU A 37 -12.93 -3.39 3.07
C LEU A 37 -12.80 -4.00 4.47
N SER A 38 -11.60 -3.94 5.07
CA SER A 38 -11.37 -4.47 6.42
C SER A 38 -12.21 -3.76 7.48
N LEU A 39 -12.31 -2.42 7.41
CA LEU A 39 -13.15 -1.62 8.30
C LEU A 39 -14.64 -1.89 8.09
N PHE A 40 -15.08 -2.08 6.84
CA PHE A 40 -16.46 -2.45 6.51
C PHE A 40 -16.85 -3.80 7.12
N PHE A 41 -16.00 -4.81 7.00
CA PHE A 41 -16.22 -6.12 7.64
C PHE A 41 -16.22 -6.03 9.16
N LEU A 42 -15.29 -5.29 9.76
CA LEU A 42 -15.28 -5.05 11.22
C LEU A 42 -16.58 -4.39 11.70
N SER A 43 -17.12 -3.44 10.94
CA SER A 43 -18.40 -2.80 11.22
C SER A 43 -19.58 -3.76 11.10
N LEU A 44 -19.56 -4.70 10.15
CA LEU A 44 -20.62 -5.72 9.99
C LEU A 44 -20.63 -6.73 11.14
N PHE A 45 -19.45 -7.11 11.64
CA PHE A 45 -19.33 -8.01 12.79
C PHE A 45 -19.56 -7.32 14.15
N GLY A 46 -19.81 -6.00 14.16
CA GLY A 46 -20.08 -5.24 15.38
C GLY A 46 -18.87 -5.09 16.32
N PHE A 47 -17.65 -5.30 15.82
CA PHE A 47 -16.44 -5.14 16.62
C PHE A 47 -16.06 -3.66 16.75
N THR A 48 -15.81 -3.22 17.97
CA THR A 48 -15.28 -1.88 18.24
C THR A 48 -13.80 -1.80 17.91
N LEU A 49 -13.34 -0.65 17.41
CA LEU A 49 -11.92 -0.38 17.19
C LEU A 49 -11.15 -0.32 18.52
N ASN A 50 -10.57 -1.45 18.91
CA ASN A 50 -9.67 -1.56 20.06
C ASN A 50 -8.22 -1.67 19.58
N ARG A 51 -7.24 -1.34 20.45
CA ARG A 51 -5.80 -1.46 20.16
C ARG A 51 -5.40 -2.84 19.65
N MET A 52 -6.02 -3.90 20.17
CA MET A 52 -5.80 -5.28 19.68
C MET A 52 -6.30 -5.48 18.24
N VAL A 53 -7.48 -4.94 17.92
CA VAL A 53 -8.06 -4.99 16.57
C VAL A 53 -7.20 -4.21 15.59
N LEU A 54 -6.80 -2.97 15.94
CA LEU A 54 -5.92 -2.15 15.11
C LEU A 54 -4.58 -2.85 14.83
N PHE A 55 -4.01 -3.54 15.81
CA PHE A 55 -2.75 -4.29 15.63
C PHE A 55 -2.93 -5.48 14.67
N GLY A 56 -4.03 -6.23 14.81
CA GLY A 56 -4.38 -7.31 13.89
C GLY A 56 -4.69 -6.82 12.47
N LEU A 57 -5.35 -5.66 12.35
CA LEU A 57 -5.68 -5.01 11.08
C LEU A 57 -4.40 -4.62 10.33
N VAL A 58 -3.43 -3.99 11.02
CA VAL A 58 -2.13 -3.62 10.43
C VAL A 58 -1.31 -4.85 10.02
N MET A 59 -1.23 -5.88 10.87
CA MET A 59 -0.52 -7.12 10.51
C MET A 59 -1.17 -7.84 9.32
N GLY A 60 -2.50 -8.00 9.34
CA GLY A 60 -3.23 -8.67 8.27
C GLY A 60 -3.14 -7.92 6.94
N LEU A 61 -3.25 -6.58 6.97
CA LEU A 61 -3.03 -5.74 5.80
C LEU A 61 -1.61 -5.85 5.26
N GLY A 62 -0.60 -5.87 6.13
CA GLY A 62 0.81 -6.00 5.71
C GLY A 62 1.03 -7.28 4.90
N LEU A 63 0.52 -8.41 5.38
CA LEU A 63 0.61 -9.68 4.67
C LEU A 63 -0.18 -9.67 3.34
N LEU A 64 -1.37 -9.08 3.32
CA LEU A 64 -2.23 -9.06 2.14
C LEU A 64 -1.64 -8.15 1.03
N VAL A 65 -1.09 -7.00 1.43
CA VAL A 65 -0.42 -6.06 0.53
C VAL A 65 0.89 -6.64 0.02
N ASP A 66 1.71 -7.27 0.86
CA ASP A 66 2.96 -7.91 0.42
C ASP A 66 2.70 -8.97 -0.66
N ASN A 67 1.70 -9.84 -0.46
CA ASN A 67 1.33 -10.84 -1.48
C ASN A 67 0.80 -10.17 -2.76
N GLY A 68 0.00 -9.11 -2.64
CA GLY A 68 -0.49 -8.35 -3.79
C GLY A 68 0.64 -7.71 -4.59
N ILE A 69 1.64 -7.14 -3.92
CA ILE A 69 2.81 -6.53 -4.56
C ILE A 69 3.63 -7.60 -5.28
N VAL A 70 3.87 -8.76 -4.66
CA VAL A 70 4.65 -9.86 -5.27
C VAL A 70 3.97 -10.38 -6.54
N VAL A 71 2.64 -10.54 -6.55
CA VAL A 71 1.89 -10.98 -7.74
C VAL A 71 1.95 -9.93 -8.86
N VAL A 72 1.80 -8.65 -8.53
CA VAL A 72 1.93 -7.57 -9.52
C VAL A 72 3.36 -7.53 -10.08
N ASP A 73 4.38 -7.59 -9.24
CA ASP A 73 5.78 -7.62 -9.71
C ASP A 73 6.07 -8.86 -10.58
N ASN A 74 5.46 -10.01 -10.26
CA ASN A 74 5.59 -11.24 -11.04
C ASN A 74 4.99 -11.14 -12.45
N ILE A 75 3.83 -10.51 -12.61
CA ILE A 75 3.16 -10.35 -13.91
C ILE A 75 3.94 -9.42 -14.83
N TYR A 76 4.56 -8.36 -14.29
CA TYR A 76 5.27 -7.36 -15.09
C TYR A 76 6.75 -7.70 -15.37
N ARG A 77 7.29 -8.74 -14.71
CA ARG A 77 8.64 -9.26 -14.98
C ARG A 77 8.69 -10.38 -16.03
N LEU A 78 7.55 -10.79 -16.58
CA LEU A 78 7.45 -11.69 -17.75
C LEU A 78 7.50 -10.88 -19.05
#